data_AF-A0AA39HKX0-F1
#
_entry.id   AF-A0AA39HKX0-F1
#
_cell.length_a   1.000
_cell.length_b   1.000
_cell.length_c   1.000
_cell.angle_alpha   90.00
_cell.angle_beta   90.00
_cell.angle_gamma   90.00
#
_symmetry.space_group_name_H-M   'P 1'
#
loop_
_entity.id
_entity.type
_entity.pdbx_description
1 polymer ?
#
loop_
_entity_poly.entity_id
_entity_poly.type
_entity_poly.pdbx_seq_one_letter_code
_entity_poly.pdbx_strand_id
1 'polypeptide(L)'
;MDHQKPSTSSPYDWIPLRRRENDFSRRTSLTDYLLIVEGERFFVNIGFLAQHSPFFKDLHINALDMDVYELENVKFEEFHEFLLFLYPNRKPIEATNIDILMRLAHRFQTIEIVNEVSGFILRTASRSDADLVECVRMADRHHLKHVVLIIVGNIQDPQILMNLRKIKDLSLSTKYDVYRRLRALEDEDEDEPKTRINDAEASKPKKSRFN
;
A
#
# COMPACT_ATOMS: atom_id res chain seq x y z
N MET A 1 29.61 -37.39 44.52
CA MET A 1 29.48 -36.27 43.57
C MET A 1 28.38 -36.66 42.62
N ASP A 2 27.15 -36.19 42.86
CA ASP A 2 26.08 -36.23 41.88
C ASP A 2 25.15 -35.07 42.21
N HIS A 3 25.43 -33.92 41.60
CA HIS A 3 24.53 -32.78 41.61
C HIS A 3 23.66 -32.86 40.36
N GLN A 4 22.52 -33.53 40.50
CA GLN A 4 21.39 -33.35 39.59
C GLN A 4 21.01 -31.85 39.64
N LYS A 5 21.26 -31.10 38.56
CA LYS A 5 20.70 -29.76 38.42
C LYS A 5 19.19 -29.88 38.24
N PRO A 6 18.36 -29.17 39.01
CA PRO A 6 16.95 -29.06 38.68
C PRO A 6 16.79 -28.24 37.39
N SER A 7 16.11 -28.82 36.41
CA SER A 7 15.66 -28.14 35.20
C SER A 7 14.60 -27.11 35.55
N THR A 8 15.00 -25.86 35.71
CA THR A 8 14.07 -24.73 35.84
C THR A 8 13.63 -24.29 34.45
N SER A 9 12.57 -24.88 33.89
CA SER A 9 11.78 -24.20 32.85
C SER A 9 11.01 -23.09 33.55
N SER A 10 11.21 -21.87 33.06
CA SER A 10 10.59 -20.68 33.63
C SER A 10 9.09 -20.74 33.32
N PRO A 11 8.19 -20.41 34.28
CA PRO A 11 6.76 -20.30 34.02
C PRO A 11 6.39 -19.19 33.01
N TYR A 12 7.39 -18.42 32.53
CA TYR A 12 7.28 -17.42 31.48
C TYR A 12 8.07 -17.79 30.22
N ASP A 13 8.21 -19.08 29.91
CA ASP A 13 8.63 -19.48 28.58
C ASP A 13 7.56 -18.96 27.59
N TRP A 14 7.93 -17.94 26.80
CA TRP A 14 7.07 -17.31 25.82
C TRP A 14 6.54 -18.35 24.84
N ILE A 15 5.32 -18.82 25.06
CA ILE A 15 4.60 -19.59 24.04
C ILE A 15 4.28 -18.57 22.93
N PRO A 16 4.81 -18.75 21.71
CA PRO A 16 4.42 -17.89 20.61
C PRO A 16 2.90 -18.01 20.46
N LEU A 17 2.18 -16.93 20.67
CA LEU A 17 0.78 -16.86 20.32
C LEU A 17 0.73 -17.05 18.80
N ARG A 18 0.51 -18.29 18.33
CA ARG A 18 0.13 -18.53 16.95
C ARG A 18 -1.05 -17.61 16.68
N ARG A 19 -0.93 -16.71 15.70
CA ARG A 19 -2.07 -15.91 15.24
C ARG A 19 -3.21 -16.88 14.99
N ARG A 20 -4.28 -16.78 15.77
CA ARG A 20 -5.51 -17.49 15.47
C ARG A 20 -6.08 -16.81 14.24
N GLU A 21 -6.06 -17.52 13.13
CA GLU A 21 -6.76 -17.10 11.93
C GLU A 21 -8.27 -17.12 12.19
N ASN A 22 -9.01 -16.22 11.56
CA ASN A 22 -10.46 -16.20 11.68
C ASN A 22 -11.04 -17.39 10.92
N ASP A 23 -11.82 -18.23 11.59
CA ASP A 23 -12.54 -19.33 10.98
C ASP A 23 -13.98 -18.90 10.66
N PHE A 24 -14.24 -18.62 9.38
CA PHE A 24 -15.57 -18.22 8.90
C PHE A 24 -16.45 -19.42 8.50
N SER A 25 -15.94 -20.66 8.59
CA SER A 25 -16.69 -21.86 8.21
C SER A 25 -17.70 -22.31 9.27
N ARG A 26 -17.63 -21.74 10.49
CA ARG A 26 -18.44 -22.14 11.63
C ARG A 26 -19.18 -20.97 12.25
N ARG A 27 -20.46 -21.18 12.58
CA ARG A 27 -21.23 -20.23 13.38
C ARG A 27 -20.64 -20.12 14.78
N THR A 28 -20.53 -18.90 15.28
CA THR A 28 -20.16 -18.56 16.66
C THR A 28 -21.26 -17.71 17.30
N SER A 29 -21.11 -17.38 18.59
CA SER A 29 -22.01 -16.44 19.28
C SER A 29 -21.91 -15.01 18.76
N LEU A 30 -20.88 -14.68 17.97
CA LEU A 30 -20.66 -13.35 17.40
C LEU A 30 -21.07 -13.25 15.92
N THR A 31 -21.39 -14.36 15.27
CA THR A 31 -21.82 -14.37 13.86
C THR A 31 -23.34 -14.43 13.80
N ASP A 32 -23.95 -13.42 13.21
CA ASP A 32 -25.39 -13.25 13.08
C ASP A 32 -25.88 -13.48 11.64
N TYR A 33 -24.99 -13.55 10.65
CA TYR A 33 -25.36 -13.61 9.24
C TYR A 33 -24.58 -14.68 8.46
N LEU A 34 -25.24 -15.27 7.45
CA LEU A 34 -24.66 -16.26 6.54
C LEU A 34 -24.52 -15.65 5.15
N LEU A 35 -23.29 -15.53 4.67
CA LEU A 35 -23.00 -15.22 3.27
C LEU A 35 -22.69 -16.51 2.52
N ILE A 36 -23.25 -16.66 1.32
CA ILE A 36 -22.96 -17.76 0.41
C ILE A 36 -22.13 -17.23 -0.74
N VAL A 37 -20.99 -17.84 -1.04
CA VAL A 37 -20.12 -17.49 -2.18
C VAL A 37 -19.75 -18.78 -2.88
N GLU A 38 -20.05 -18.90 -4.17
CA GLU A 38 -19.82 -20.13 -4.95
C GLU A 38 -20.39 -21.40 -4.27
N GLY A 39 -21.55 -21.27 -3.62
CA GLY A 39 -22.20 -22.35 -2.87
C GLY A 39 -21.60 -22.66 -1.49
N GLU A 40 -20.47 -22.05 -1.15
CA GLU A 40 -19.78 -22.21 0.13
C GLU A 40 -20.24 -21.18 1.17
N ARG A 41 -20.12 -21.53 2.45
CA ARG A 41 -20.73 -20.79 3.57
C ARG A 41 -19.70 -19.96 4.35
N PHE A 42 -20.02 -18.68 4.56
CA PHE A 42 -19.31 -17.77 5.44
C PHE A 42 -20.24 -17.29 6.56
N PHE A 43 -19.96 -17.69 7.80
CA PHE A 43 -20.59 -17.13 8.99
C PHE A 43 -19.87 -15.86 9.39
N VAL A 44 -20.57 -14.72 9.33
CA VAL A 44 -20.00 -13.39 9.56
C VAL A 44 -20.80 -12.62 10.59
N ASN A 45 -20.20 -11.55 11.11
CA ASN A 45 -20.91 -10.51 11.84
C ASN A 45 -21.28 -9.39 10.84
N ILE A 46 -22.55 -9.30 10.46
CA ILE A 46 -22.97 -8.33 9.43
C ILE A 46 -22.87 -6.89 9.93
N GLY A 47 -23.13 -6.64 11.21
CA GLY A 47 -22.97 -5.32 11.81
C GLY A 47 -21.53 -4.80 11.71
N PHE A 48 -20.54 -5.68 11.90
CA PHE A 48 -19.12 -5.38 11.74
C PHE A 48 -18.78 -5.05 10.28
N LEU A 49 -19.26 -5.85 9.32
CA LEU A 49 -19.06 -5.56 7.90
C LEU A 49 -19.71 -4.23 7.49
N ALA A 50 -20.90 -3.95 8.00
CA ALA A 50 -21.64 -2.71 7.75
C ALA A 50 -20.91 -1.45 8.25
N GLN A 51 -20.08 -1.56 9.29
CA GLN A 51 -19.24 -0.45 9.76
C GLN A 51 -18.17 -0.05 8.74
N HIS A 52 -17.71 -1.00 7.92
CA HIS A 52 -16.60 -0.83 6.97
C HIS A 52 -17.05 -0.80 5.50
N SER A 53 -18.36 -0.90 5.25
CA SER A 53 -18.88 -1.07 3.89
C SER A 53 -20.32 -0.58 3.79
N PRO A 54 -20.57 0.48 3.01
CA PRO A 54 -21.93 0.88 2.65
C PRO A 54 -22.73 -0.24 2.00
N PHE A 55 -22.10 -1.07 1.15
CA PHE A 55 -22.75 -2.26 0.58
C PHE A 55 -23.29 -3.20 1.66
N PHE A 56 -22.45 -3.59 2.64
CA PHE A 56 -22.90 -4.47 3.72
C PHE A 56 -23.84 -3.77 4.71
N LYS A 57 -23.77 -2.45 4.82
CA LYS A 57 -24.73 -1.66 5.60
C LYS A 57 -26.11 -1.68 4.96
N ASP A 58 -26.19 -1.47 3.65
CA ASP A 58 -27.45 -1.56 2.92
C ASP A 58 -27.99 -2.99 2.97
N LEU A 59 -27.13 -3.99 2.85
CA LEU A 59 -27.51 -5.40 3.04
C LEU A 59 -28.08 -5.64 4.45
N HIS A 60 -27.43 -5.11 5.49
CA HIS A 60 -27.86 -5.27 6.88
C HIS A 60 -29.22 -4.62 7.16
N ILE A 61 -29.45 -3.41 6.64
CA ILE A 61 -30.71 -2.67 6.83
C ILE A 61 -31.87 -3.34 6.09
N ASN A 62 -31.61 -3.86 4.88
CA ASN A 62 -32.62 -4.48 4.03
C ASN A 62 -32.84 -5.97 4.33
N ALA A 63 -32.07 -6.56 5.24
CA ALA A 63 -32.27 -7.92 5.72
C ALA A 63 -33.51 -7.96 6.63
N LEU A 64 -34.69 -7.90 6.02
CA LEU A 64 -35.96 -7.80 6.76
C LEU A 64 -36.38 -9.12 7.40
N ASP A 65 -35.98 -10.29 6.87
CA ASP A 65 -36.39 -11.59 7.43
C ASP A 65 -35.45 -12.78 7.11
N MET A 66 -34.34 -12.57 6.38
CA MET A 66 -33.42 -13.65 6.00
C MET A 66 -31.97 -13.36 6.39
N ASP A 67 -31.43 -14.18 7.29
CA ASP A 67 -30.02 -14.18 7.72
C ASP A 67 -29.08 -14.81 6.66
N VAL A 68 -29.50 -14.90 5.39
CA VAL A 68 -28.77 -15.56 4.32
C VAL A 68 -28.76 -14.69 3.07
N TYR A 69 -27.57 -14.45 2.51
CA TYR A 69 -27.40 -13.73 1.25
C TYR A 69 -26.35 -14.40 0.37
N GLU A 70 -26.65 -14.56 -0.92
CA GLU A 70 -25.70 -15.10 -1.90
C GLU A 70 -24.96 -13.98 -2.64
N LEU A 71 -23.64 -14.02 -2.60
CA LEU A 71 -22.75 -13.10 -3.27
C LEU A 71 -22.33 -13.68 -4.63
N GLU A 72 -22.95 -13.18 -5.69
CA GLU A 72 -22.66 -13.59 -7.06
C GLU A 72 -21.33 -13.02 -7.57
N ASN A 73 -20.67 -13.63 -8.55
CA ASN A 73 -19.47 -13.08 -9.22
C ASN A 73 -18.27 -12.78 -8.27
N VAL A 74 -18.14 -13.50 -7.16
CA VAL A 74 -16.97 -13.44 -6.27
C VAL A 74 -16.46 -14.86 -6.08
N LYS A 75 -15.14 -15.05 -6.15
CA LYS A 75 -14.54 -16.35 -5.86
C LYS A 75 -14.45 -16.60 -4.37
N PHE A 76 -14.66 -17.84 -3.94
CA PHE A 76 -14.59 -18.24 -2.53
C PHE A 76 -13.27 -17.80 -1.88
N GLU A 77 -12.12 -18.12 -2.48
CA GLU A 77 -10.81 -17.82 -1.90
C GLU A 77 -10.56 -16.31 -1.84
N GLU A 78 -11.00 -15.57 -2.85
CA GLU A 78 -10.85 -14.12 -2.90
C GLU A 78 -11.68 -13.45 -1.79
N PHE A 79 -12.90 -13.93 -1.55
CA PHE A 79 -13.75 -13.43 -0.47
C PHE A 79 -13.17 -13.77 0.90
N HIS A 80 -12.64 -14.98 1.07
CA HIS A 80 -11.96 -15.38 2.31
C HIS A 80 -10.78 -14.45 2.61
N GLU A 81 -9.93 -14.16 1.61
CA GLU A 81 -8.82 -13.20 1.73
C GLU A 81 -9.30 -11.80 2.14
N PHE A 82 -10.41 -11.32 1.55
CA PHE A 82 -11.01 -10.04 1.91
C PHE A 82 -11.49 -10.00 3.38
N LEU A 83 -12.14 -11.06 3.86
CA LEU A 83 -12.57 -11.14 5.25
C LEU A 83 -11.39 -11.20 6.22
N LEU A 84 -10.34 -11.96 5.90
CA LEU A 84 -9.11 -12.00 6.70
C LEU A 84 -8.40 -10.65 6.80
N PHE A 85 -8.61 -9.77 5.82
CA PHE A 85 -8.08 -8.41 5.88
C PHE A 85 -8.93 -7.49 6.77
N LEU A 86 -10.25 -7.60 6.70
CA LEU A 86 -11.16 -6.73 7.47
C LEU A 86 -11.18 -7.07 8.96
N TYR A 87 -11.32 -8.36 9.28
CA TYR A 87 -11.49 -8.83 10.65
C TYR A 87 -10.21 -8.71 11.49
N PRO A 88 -10.31 -8.72 12.84
CA PRO A 88 -9.14 -8.76 13.72
C PRO A 88 -8.16 -9.88 13.34
N ASN A 89 -6.88 -9.75 13.73
CA ASN A 89 -5.79 -10.64 13.26
C ASN A 89 -5.49 -10.54 11.77
N ARG A 90 -5.64 -9.33 11.22
CA ARG A 90 -5.51 -9.00 9.79
C ARG A 90 -4.34 -9.68 9.09
N LYS A 91 -4.62 -10.31 7.94
CA LYS A 91 -3.58 -10.72 7.00
C LYS A 91 -2.84 -9.48 6.47
N PRO A 92 -1.49 -9.48 6.40
CA PRO A 92 -0.75 -8.32 5.90
C PRO A 92 -1.01 -8.06 4.42
N ILE A 93 -0.84 -6.81 4.00
CA ILE A 93 -0.84 -6.43 2.57
C ILE A 93 0.48 -6.87 1.94
N GLU A 94 0.37 -7.52 0.81
CA GLU A 94 1.49 -8.02 0.02
C GLU A 94 1.21 -7.78 -1.47
N ALA A 95 2.26 -7.71 -2.30
CA ALA A 95 2.10 -7.47 -3.73
C ALA A 95 1.15 -8.48 -4.42
N THR A 96 1.08 -9.71 -3.89
CA THR A 96 0.25 -10.80 -4.40
C THR A 96 -1.24 -10.65 -4.10
N ASN A 97 -1.62 -9.91 -3.04
CA ASN A 97 -3.02 -9.77 -2.63
C ASN A 97 -3.66 -8.43 -2.99
N ILE A 98 -2.87 -7.43 -3.41
CA ILE A 98 -3.37 -6.09 -3.74
C ILE A 98 -4.44 -6.12 -4.84
N ASP A 99 -4.25 -6.91 -5.90
CA ASP A 99 -5.21 -6.98 -7.01
C ASP A 99 -6.58 -7.53 -6.56
N ILE A 100 -6.58 -8.48 -5.62
CA ILE A 100 -7.79 -9.04 -5.02
C ILE A 100 -8.44 -8.00 -4.10
N LEU A 101 -7.65 -7.44 -3.18
CA LEU A 101 -8.11 -6.46 -2.21
C LEU A 101 -8.72 -5.23 -2.86
N MET A 102 -8.08 -4.66 -3.89
CA MET A 102 -8.58 -3.46 -4.57
C MET A 102 -9.89 -3.72 -5.31
N ARG A 103 -9.99 -4.86 -6.00
CA ARG A 103 -11.21 -5.25 -6.73
C ARG A 103 -12.39 -5.45 -5.77
N LEU A 104 -12.18 -6.16 -4.67
CA LEU A 104 -13.24 -6.38 -3.67
C LEU A 104 -13.54 -5.13 -2.85
N ALA A 105 -12.55 -4.28 -2.57
CA ALA A 105 -12.77 -2.98 -1.93
C ALA A 105 -13.61 -2.04 -2.80
N HIS A 106 -13.40 -2.03 -4.12
CA HIS A 106 -14.27 -1.27 -5.02
C HIS A 106 -15.69 -1.84 -5.03
N ARG A 107 -15.81 -3.16 -5.15
CA ARG A 107 -17.10 -3.85 -5.19
C ARG A 107 -17.92 -3.67 -3.91
N PHE A 108 -17.29 -3.82 -2.76
CA PHE A 108 -17.93 -3.72 -1.44
C PHE A 108 -17.75 -2.34 -0.81
N GLN A 109 -17.21 -1.37 -1.54
CA GLN A 109 -17.09 0.03 -1.12
C GLN A 109 -16.36 0.21 0.22
N THR A 110 -15.25 -0.52 0.42
CA THR A 110 -14.45 -0.49 1.65
C THR A 110 -13.26 0.46 1.52
N ILE A 111 -13.42 1.69 2.01
CA ILE A 111 -12.40 2.74 1.88
C ILE A 111 -11.14 2.45 2.71
N GLU A 112 -11.27 1.73 3.83
CA GLU A 112 -10.14 1.39 4.69
C GLU A 112 -9.12 0.50 3.97
N ILE A 113 -9.59 -0.44 3.13
CA ILE A 113 -8.70 -1.27 2.31
C ILE A 113 -7.94 -0.39 1.31
N VAL A 114 -8.65 0.53 0.63
CA VAL A 114 -8.03 1.43 -0.34
C VAL A 114 -6.95 2.29 0.32
N ASN A 115 -7.22 2.80 1.53
CA ASN A 115 -6.26 3.59 2.29
C ASN A 115 -5.04 2.78 2.75
N GLU A 116 -5.25 1.56 3.25
CA GLU A 116 -4.17 0.68 3.70
C GLU A 116 -3.28 0.23 2.53
N VAL A 117 -3.89 -0.13 1.39
CA VAL A 117 -3.15 -0.41 0.14
C VAL A 117 -2.36 0.82 -0.27
N SER A 118 -3.00 2.00 -0.36
CA SER A 118 -2.32 3.25 -0.71
C SER A 118 -1.12 3.54 0.19
N GLY A 119 -1.27 3.35 1.50
CA GLY A 119 -0.19 3.47 2.48
C GLY A 119 0.93 2.45 2.27
N PHE A 120 0.59 1.20 1.94
CA PHE A 120 1.58 0.17 1.61
C PHE A 120 2.41 0.56 0.37
N ILE A 121 1.74 1.05 -0.69
CA ILE A 121 2.41 1.49 -1.93
C ILE A 121 3.38 2.64 -1.61
N LEU A 122 2.92 3.66 -0.89
CA LEU A 122 3.75 4.82 -0.54
C LEU A 122 4.97 4.43 0.29
N ARG A 123 4.82 3.56 1.30
CA ARG A 123 5.94 3.08 2.12
C ARG A 123 6.93 2.23 1.33
N THR A 124 6.45 1.51 0.31
CA THR A 124 7.28 0.64 -0.52
C THR A 124 8.05 1.45 -1.55
N ALA A 125 7.44 2.50 -2.12
CA ALA A 125 8.07 3.36 -3.13
C ALA A 125 9.36 4.04 -2.64
N SER A 126 9.49 4.29 -1.33
CA SER A 126 10.68 4.94 -0.75
C SER A 126 11.86 3.98 -0.49
N ARG A 127 11.74 2.69 -0.82
CA ARG A 127 12.77 1.68 -0.50
C ARG A 127 13.89 1.61 -1.54
N SER A 128 13.54 1.68 -2.82
CA SER A 128 14.48 1.61 -3.93
C SER A 128 13.84 2.16 -5.21
N ASP A 129 14.64 2.52 -6.21
CA ASP A 129 14.14 2.96 -7.52
C ASP A 129 13.32 1.87 -8.22
N ALA A 130 13.69 0.60 -8.03
CA ALA A 130 12.94 -0.54 -8.57
C ALA A 130 11.56 -0.65 -7.92
N ASP A 131 11.49 -0.52 -6.59
CA ASP A 131 10.22 -0.50 -5.85
C ASP A 131 9.35 0.70 -6.24
N LEU A 132 9.97 1.87 -6.41
CA LEU A 132 9.29 3.10 -6.85
C LEU A 132 8.59 2.88 -8.19
N VAL A 133 9.30 2.31 -9.17
CA VAL A 133 8.76 2.03 -10.50
C VAL A 133 7.55 1.09 -10.42
N GLU A 134 7.66 0.01 -9.67
CA GLU A 134 6.55 -0.94 -9.51
C GLU A 134 5.37 -0.31 -8.75
N CYS A 135 5.64 0.53 -7.74
CA CYS A 135 4.62 1.25 -7.00
C CYS A 135 3.84 2.23 -7.88
N VAL A 136 4.51 2.94 -8.80
CA VAL A 136 3.83 3.82 -9.79
C VAL A 136 2.93 3.00 -10.71
N ARG A 137 3.43 1.86 -11.22
CA ARG A 137 2.62 0.97 -12.08
C ARG A 137 1.39 0.42 -11.35
N MET A 138 1.58 -0.01 -10.11
CA MET A 138 0.50 -0.57 -9.30
C MET A 138 -0.53 0.51 -8.93
N ALA A 139 -0.09 1.69 -8.53
CA ALA A 139 -1.00 2.81 -8.24
C ALA A 139 -1.78 3.25 -9.49
N ASP A 140 -1.13 3.32 -10.66
CA ASP A 140 -1.79 3.66 -11.93
C ASP A 140 -2.82 2.61 -12.35
N ARG A 141 -2.47 1.32 -12.27
CA ARG A 141 -3.35 0.19 -12.59
C ARG A 141 -4.63 0.21 -11.75
N HIS A 142 -4.51 0.52 -10.46
CA HIS A 142 -5.63 0.57 -9.52
C HIS A 142 -6.29 1.95 -9.41
N HIS A 143 -5.99 2.85 -10.35
CA HIS A 143 -6.56 4.20 -10.44
C HIS A 143 -6.37 5.04 -9.15
N LEU A 144 -5.28 4.80 -8.41
CA LEU A 144 -4.90 5.51 -7.20
C LEU A 144 -4.16 6.80 -7.54
N LYS A 145 -4.87 7.73 -8.20
CA LYS A 145 -4.28 8.97 -8.74
C LYS A 145 -3.53 9.79 -7.69
N HIS A 146 -4.08 9.89 -6.48
CA HIS A 146 -3.43 10.63 -5.39
C HIS A 146 -2.08 10.03 -5.01
N VAL A 147 -1.94 8.69 -5.01
CA VAL A 147 -0.69 7.98 -4.73
C VAL A 147 0.33 8.26 -5.83
N VAL A 148 -0.09 8.18 -7.10
CA VAL A 148 0.78 8.50 -8.25
C VAL A 148 1.33 9.93 -8.12
N LEU A 149 0.47 10.91 -7.83
CA LEU A 149 0.87 12.31 -7.68
C LEU A 149 1.89 12.51 -6.56
N ILE A 150 1.68 11.85 -5.41
CA ILE A 150 2.61 11.92 -4.27
C ILE A 150 3.96 11.31 -4.65
N ILE A 151 3.98 10.12 -5.24
CA ILE A 151 5.23 9.45 -5.61
C ILE A 151 5.98 10.29 -6.65
N VAL A 152 5.33 10.61 -7.77
CA VAL A 152 5.95 11.35 -8.87
C VAL A 152 6.40 12.74 -8.42
N GLY A 153 5.59 13.44 -7.62
CA GLY A 153 5.92 14.77 -7.10
C GLY A 153 7.16 14.79 -6.20
N ASN A 154 7.45 13.69 -5.51
CA ASN A 154 8.61 13.57 -4.62
C ASN A 154 9.91 13.16 -5.36
N ILE A 155 9.84 12.77 -6.63
CA ILE A 155 11.02 12.42 -7.41
C ILE A 155 11.84 13.68 -7.70
N GLN A 156 13.11 13.64 -7.33
CA GLN A 156 14.08 14.71 -7.60
C GLN A 156 15.04 14.36 -8.74
N ASP A 157 15.31 13.07 -8.96
CA ASP A 157 16.21 12.64 -10.03
C ASP A 157 15.49 12.61 -11.40
N PRO A 158 15.87 13.47 -12.38
CA PRO A 158 15.29 13.47 -13.71
C PRO A 158 15.46 12.14 -14.44
N GLN A 159 16.51 11.38 -14.15
CA GLN A 159 16.77 10.08 -14.80
C GLN A 159 15.70 9.05 -14.43
N ILE A 160 15.20 9.07 -13.19
CA ILE A 160 14.09 8.21 -12.75
C ILE A 160 12.81 8.57 -13.51
N LEU A 161 12.50 9.87 -13.66
CA LEU A 161 11.34 10.34 -14.43
C LEU A 161 11.43 9.93 -15.91
N MET A 162 12.62 10.04 -16.51
CA MET A 162 12.85 9.56 -17.88
C MET A 162 12.65 8.05 -18.02
N ASN A 163 13.02 7.27 -17.01
CA ASN A 163 12.80 5.83 -16.99
C ASN A 163 11.31 5.50 -16.86
N LEU A 164 10.57 6.17 -15.96
CA LEU A 164 9.12 6.04 -15.83
C LEU A 164 8.40 6.37 -17.14
N ARG A 165 8.82 7.42 -17.85
CA ARG A 165 8.22 7.82 -19.14
C ARG A 165 8.32 6.73 -20.22
N LYS A 166 9.36 5.90 -20.18
CA LYS A 166 9.60 4.81 -21.16
C LYS A 166 8.70 3.60 -20.92
N ILE A 167 8.04 3.52 -19.76
CA ILE A 167 7.16 2.41 -19.40
C ILE A 167 5.91 2.44 -20.29
N LYS A 168 5.67 1.36 -21.02
CA LYS A 168 4.63 1.29 -22.05
C LYS A 168 3.23 1.28 -21.44
N ASP A 169 3.04 0.53 -20.36
CA ASP A 169 1.76 0.23 -19.73
C ASP A 169 1.24 1.32 -18.77
N LEU A 170 1.98 2.42 -18.57
CA LEU A 170 1.45 3.57 -17.83
C LEU A 170 0.38 4.32 -18.64
N SER A 171 -0.68 4.73 -17.94
CA SER A 171 -1.74 5.56 -18.47
C SER A 171 -1.21 6.91 -18.97
N LEU A 172 -1.94 7.53 -19.92
CA LEU A 172 -1.63 8.87 -20.40
C LEU A 172 -1.65 9.91 -19.28
N SER A 173 -2.54 9.73 -18.30
CA SER A 173 -2.65 10.61 -17.14
C SER A 173 -1.38 10.59 -16.29
N THR A 174 -0.81 9.41 -16.06
CA THR A 174 0.42 9.24 -15.28
C THR A 174 1.64 9.70 -16.08
N LYS A 175 1.69 9.43 -17.39
CA LYS A 175 2.74 9.96 -18.29
C LYS A 175 2.75 11.49 -18.30
N TYR A 176 1.58 12.12 -18.26
CA TYR A 176 1.45 13.57 -18.15
C TYR A 176 2.00 14.10 -16.82
N ASP A 177 1.69 13.45 -15.69
CA ASP A 177 2.24 13.87 -14.39
C ASP A 177 3.77 13.78 -14.35
N VAL A 178 4.33 12.70 -14.91
CA VAL A 178 5.79 12.50 -15.02
C VAL A 178 6.41 13.61 -15.86
N TYR A 179 5.81 13.95 -17.01
CA TYR A 179 6.27 15.05 -17.85
C TYR A 179 6.21 16.39 -17.10
N ARG A 180 5.10 16.67 -16.41
CA ARG A 180 4.94 17.90 -15.63
C ARG A 180 6.01 18.03 -14.55
N ARG A 181 6.33 16.94 -13.83
CA ARG A 181 7.38 16.98 -12.80
C ARG A 181 8.76 17.20 -13.42
N LEU A 182 9.06 16.55 -14.54
CA LEU A 182 10.33 16.71 -15.24
C LEU A 182 10.55 18.17 -15.67
N ARG A 183 9.51 18.82 -16.20
CA ARG A 183 9.57 20.24 -16.58
C ARG A 183 9.78 21.14 -15.37
N ALA A 184 9.10 20.86 -14.25
CA ALA A 184 9.30 21.63 -13.03
C ALA A 184 10.76 21.59 -12.53
N LEU A 185 11.44 20.44 -12.68
CA LEU A 185 12.86 20.31 -12.32
C LEU A 185 13.78 21.10 -13.29
N GLU A 186 13.47 21.09 -14.59
CA GLU A 186 14.21 21.91 -15.58
C GLU A 186 14.11 23.41 -15.26
N ASP A 187 12.92 23.88 -14.89
CA ASP A 187 12.68 25.28 -14.54
C ASP A 187 13.36 25.64 -13.19
N GLU A 188 13.39 24.73 -12.21
CA GLU A 188 14.08 24.90 -10.92
C GLU A 188 15.61 25.09 -11.09
N ASP A 189 16.24 24.39 -12.05
CA ASP A 189 17.67 24.49 -12.34
C ASP A 189 18.06 25.81 -13.05
N GLU A 190 17.15 26.42 -13.81
CA GLU A 190 17.42 27.68 -14.54
C GLU A 190 17.45 28.92 -13.63
N ASP A 191 16.72 28.87 -12.51
CA ASP A 191 16.60 29.98 -11.54
C ASP A 191 17.72 30.01 -10.48
N GLU A 192 18.61 29.00 -10.41
CA GLU A 192 19.79 29.05 -9.53
C GLU A 192 20.83 30.10 -10.03
N PRO A 193 21.14 31.16 -9.25
CA PRO A 193 22.14 32.14 -9.66
C PRO A 193 23.52 31.48 -9.69
N LYS A 194 24.07 31.29 -10.90
CA LYS A 194 25.46 30.89 -11.14
C LYS A 194 26.39 31.84 -10.36
N THR A 195 26.88 31.40 -9.21
CA THR A 195 27.89 32.13 -8.45
C THR A 195 29.13 32.24 -9.35
N ARG A 196 29.43 33.48 -9.76
CA ARG A 196 30.61 33.83 -10.55
C ARG A 196 31.86 33.52 -9.71
N ILE A 197 32.43 32.33 -9.90
CA ILE A 197 33.86 32.13 -9.69
C ILE A 197 34.54 32.68 -10.94
N ASN A 198 35.15 33.86 -10.80
CA ASN A 198 36.39 34.29 -11.45
C ASN A 198 36.50 35.82 -11.27
N ASP A 199 37.45 36.24 -10.43
CA ASP A 199 38.29 37.44 -10.63
C ASP A 199 39.22 37.62 -9.41
N ALA A 200 40.32 36.86 -9.36
CA ALA A 200 41.49 37.20 -8.54
C ALA A 200 42.78 36.49 -9.02
N GLU A 201 43.05 36.48 -10.33
CA GLU A 201 44.41 36.32 -10.86
C GLU A 201 44.83 37.59 -11.60
N ALA A 202 45.15 38.64 -10.85
CA ALA A 202 45.93 39.76 -11.38
C ALA A 202 46.57 40.59 -10.26
N SER A 203 47.60 40.07 -9.60
CA SER A 203 48.63 40.95 -9.03
C SER A 203 49.96 40.20 -8.86
N LYS A 204 50.78 40.23 -9.92
CA LYS A 204 52.24 40.04 -9.78
C LYS A 204 52.86 41.39 -9.41
N PRO A 205 53.68 41.51 -8.36
CA PRO A 205 54.65 42.59 -8.29
C PRO A 205 55.97 42.16 -8.94
N LYS A 206 56.50 43.11 -9.73
CA LYS A 206 57.76 43.05 -10.47
C LYS A 206 58.96 42.86 -9.53
N LYS A 207 59.94 42.09 -10.02
CA LYS A 207 61.32 42.09 -9.51
C LYS A 207 61.90 43.51 -9.59
N SER A 208 62.51 43.98 -8.50
CA SER A 208 63.56 44.99 -8.54
C SER A 208 64.71 44.53 -7.66
N ARG A 209 65.82 44.14 -8.31
CA ARG A 209 67.17 44.13 -7.74
C ARG A 209 67.70 45.55 -7.92
N PHE A 210 68.31 46.15 -6.90
CA PHE A 210 69.66 46.75 -6.98
C PHE A 210 70.05 47.36 -5.62
N ASN A 211 71.23 46.92 -5.16
CA ASN A 211 72.18 47.45 -4.17
C ASN A 211 71.72 47.83 -2.75
#